data_AF-A0A1T4WH19-F1
#
_entry.id   AF-A0A1T4WH19-F1
#
_cell.length_a   1.000
_cell.length_b   1.000
_cell.length_c   1.000
_cell.angle_alpha   90.00
_cell.angle_beta   90.00
_cell.angle_gamma   90.00
#
_symmetry.space_group_name_H-M   'P 1'
#
loop_
_entity.id
_entity.type
_entity.pdbx_description
1 polymer ?
#
loop_
_entity_poly.entity_id
_entity_poly.type
_entity_poly.pdbx_seq_one_letter_code
_entity_poly.pdbx_strand_id
1 'polypeptide(L)'
;MLDMLAMKFPFKREVVLEMTNCGFLDFETLAKKTGLKISAGEIGFALSGDNNTEVSDLYCPYQTIPSSFTDIACKAFNSDPRANVFWPYFEIKASPAKVMQGHNVYGSESLRLGIEYMLDALAKAQPVLFDLLDTGLGEICRLDCTYSIQLASQDVLRQTLKALSN
;
A
#
# COMPACT_ATOMS: atom_id res chain seq x y z
N MET A 1 -12.48 12.68 -10.90
CA MET A 1 -11.00 12.63 -10.68
C MET A 1 -10.64 11.67 -9.56
N LEU A 2 -9.57 10.88 -9.72
CA LEU A 2 -9.05 9.95 -8.72
C LEU A 2 -8.31 10.68 -7.58
N ASP A 3 -8.85 10.65 -6.37
CA ASP A 3 -8.26 11.32 -5.21
C ASP A 3 -7.41 10.42 -4.33
N MET A 4 -7.83 9.17 -4.14
CA MET A 4 -7.06 8.18 -3.39
C MET A 4 -7.21 6.84 -4.06
N LEU A 5 -6.08 6.15 -4.21
CA LEU A 5 -6.02 4.78 -4.66
C LEU A 5 -5.15 4.01 -3.66
N ALA A 6 -5.68 2.92 -3.10
CA ALA A 6 -4.92 1.97 -2.31
C ALA A 6 -4.94 0.60 -2.99
N MET A 7 -3.76 0.01 -3.15
CA MET A 7 -3.58 -1.28 -3.78
C MET A 7 -2.76 -2.21 -2.90
N LYS A 8 -3.06 -3.50 -2.99
CA LYS A 8 -2.33 -4.57 -2.31
C LYS A 8 -1.74 -5.51 -3.34
N PHE A 9 -0.50 -5.93 -3.11
CA PHE A 9 0.21 -6.86 -3.97
C PHE A 9 0.72 -8.03 -3.13
N PRO A 10 0.37 -9.28 -3.45
CA PRO A 10 0.97 -10.43 -2.81
C PRO A 10 2.49 -10.45 -2.99
N PHE A 11 3.21 -10.95 -1.99
CA PHE A 11 4.63 -11.24 -2.14
C PHE A 11 4.85 -12.55 -2.89
N LYS A 12 5.92 -12.62 -3.69
CA LYS A 12 6.42 -13.87 -4.27
C LYS A 12 7.02 -14.76 -3.18
N ARG A 13 7.07 -16.07 -3.48
CA ARG A 13 7.55 -17.13 -2.58
C ARG A 13 8.95 -16.89 -1.99
N GLU A 14 9.79 -16.10 -2.65
CA GLU A 14 11.15 -15.80 -2.21
C GLU A 14 11.26 -15.13 -0.84
N VAL A 15 10.20 -14.46 -0.38
CA VAL A 15 10.14 -13.78 0.92
C VAL A 15 8.96 -14.25 1.75
N VAL A 16 8.34 -15.37 1.39
CA VAL A 16 7.17 -15.93 2.07
C VAL A 16 7.49 -17.34 2.57
N LEU A 17 7.36 -17.53 3.88
CA LEU A 17 7.39 -18.83 4.53
C LEU A 17 6.03 -19.48 4.37
N GLU A 18 5.90 -20.37 3.38
CA GLU A 18 4.64 -21.06 3.08
C GLU A 18 4.36 -22.19 4.09
N MET A 19 3.13 -22.26 4.55
CA MET A 19 2.52 -23.40 5.22
C MET A 19 1.35 -23.91 4.36
N THR A 20 0.73 -25.04 4.75
CA THR A 20 -0.26 -25.73 3.92
C THR A 20 -1.37 -24.83 3.35
N ASN A 21 -1.87 -23.85 4.12
CA ASN A 21 -2.99 -22.97 3.72
C ASN A 21 -2.76 -21.48 4.00
N CYS A 22 -1.54 -21.07 4.37
CA CYS A 22 -1.20 -19.69 4.66
C CYS A 22 0.29 -19.45 4.42
N GLY A 23 0.69 -18.19 4.37
CA GLY A 23 2.10 -17.80 4.29
C GLY A 23 2.40 -16.71 5.30
N PHE A 24 3.62 -16.71 5.83
CA PHE A 24 4.12 -15.65 6.70
C PHE A 24 5.25 -14.91 5.98
N LEU A 25 5.35 -13.60 6.20
CA LEU A 25 6.41 -12.79 5.63
C LEU A 25 7.72 -13.05 6.37
N ASP A 26 8.76 -13.41 5.63
CA ASP A 26 10.12 -13.43 6.14
C ASP A 26 10.65 -11.99 6.17
N PHE A 27 10.44 -11.30 7.29
CA PHE A 27 10.85 -9.92 7.49
C PHE A 27 12.37 -9.73 7.40
N GLU A 28 13.16 -10.73 7.81
CA GLU A 28 14.61 -10.62 7.79
C GLU A 28 15.13 -10.67 6.35
N THR A 29 14.66 -11.64 5.56
CA THR A 29 15.01 -11.74 4.14
C THR A 29 14.50 -10.54 3.36
N LEU A 30 13.28 -10.06 3.64
CA LEU A 30 12.73 -8.87 3.01
C LEU A 30 13.59 -7.64 3.30
N ALA A 31 13.95 -7.39 4.56
CA ALA A 31 14.78 -6.26 4.96
C ALA A 31 16.16 -6.31 4.29
N LYS A 32 16.80 -7.49 4.28
CA LYS A 32 18.10 -7.70 3.64
C LYS A 32 18.08 -7.42 2.14
N LYS A 33 17.02 -7.83 1.44
CA LYS A 33 16.89 -7.62 -0.02
C LYS A 33 16.52 -6.19 -0.40
N THR A 34 15.60 -5.58 0.35
CA THR A 34 14.95 -4.32 -0.07
C THR A 34 15.44 -3.07 0.68
N GLY A 35 16.05 -3.25 1.85
CA GLY A 35 16.38 -2.14 2.74
C GLY A 35 15.16 -1.52 3.44
N LEU A 36 13.96 -2.14 3.33
CA LEU A 36 12.78 -1.70 4.08
C LEU A 36 13.07 -1.74 5.58
N LYS A 37 12.68 -0.67 6.29
CA LYS A 37 12.81 -0.62 7.74
C LYS A 37 11.83 -1.61 8.38
N ILE A 38 12.36 -2.51 9.20
CA ILE A 38 11.59 -3.43 10.04
C ILE A 38 11.82 -3.03 11.49
N SER A 39 10.74 -2.96 12.25
CA SER A 39 10.73 -2.69 13.68
C SER A 39 10.29 -3.93 14.44
N ALA A 40 10.60 -3.97 15.74
CA ALA A 40 10.14 -5.00 16.65
C ALA A 40 9.18 -4.43 17.68
N GLY A 41 8.15 -5.20 18.03
CA GLY A 41 7.22 -4.86 19.11
C GLY A 41 7.79 -5.16 20.49
N GLU A 42 8.63 -6.19 20.60
CA GLU A 42 9.22 -6.65 21.85
C GLU A 42 10.68 -7.07 21.66
N ILE A 43 11.49 -6.78 22.67
CA ILE A 43 12.92 -7.12 22.72
C ILE A 43 13.17 -7.82 24.05
N GLY A 44 13.51 -9.11 23.98
CA GLY A 44 13.87 -9.94 25.13
C GLY A 44 15.39 -10.04 25.30
N PHE A 45 15.86 -9.95 26.53
CA PHE A 45 17.26 -10.19 26.88
C PHE A 45 17.39 -11.53 27.59
N ALA A 46 18.17 -12.46 27.05
CA ALA A 46 18.49 -13.69 27.75
C ALA A 46 19.39 -13.38 28.96
N LEU A 47 19.02 -13.88 30.15
CA LEU A 47 19.81 -13.73 31.38
C LEU A 47 20.93 -14.79 31.51
N SER A 48 20.91 -15.82 30.66
CA SER A 48 22.01 -16.79 30.57
C SER A 48 23.10 -16.18 29.69
N GLY A 49 24.37 -16.32 30.07
CA GLY A 49 25.54 -15.60 29.53
C GLY A 49 25.85 -15.70 28.03
N ASP A 50 24.93 -16.23 27.24
CA ASP A 50 24.90 -16.06 25.80
C ASP A 50 24.29 -14.70 25.49
N ASN A 51 25.07 -13.82 24.89
CA ASN A 51 24.74 -12.41 24.61
C ASN A 51 23.64 -12.25 23.51
N ASN A 52 22.69 -13.18 23.45
CA ASN A 52 21.64 -13.22 22.45
C ASN A 52 20.45 -12.35 22.88
N THR A 53 20.20 -11.30 22.10
CA THR A 53 18.95 -10.54 22.14
C THR A 53 17.93 -11.28 21.29
N GLU A 54 16.83 -11.71 21.89
CA GLU A 54 15.70 -12.28 21.16
C GLU A 54 14.76 -11.15 20.76
N VAL A 55 14.39 -11.12 19.49
CA VAL A 55 13.51 -10.07 18.94
C VAL A 55 12.21 -10.73 18.48
N SER A 56 11.09 -10.27 19.03
CA SER A 56 9.75 -10.76 18.74
C SER A 56 8.86 -9.65 18.15
N ASP A 57 7.72 -10.04 17.59
CA ASP A 57 6.72 -9.13 17.00
C ASP A 57 7.31 -8.19 15.94
N LEU A 58 8.02 -8.75 14.95
CA LEU A 58 8.54 -7.99 13.82
C LEU A 58 7.39 -7.43 12.95
N TYR A 59 7.52 -6.17 12.56
CA TYR A 59 6.58 -5.51 11.66
C TYR A 59 7.24 -4.42 10.81
N CYS A 60 6.62 -4.09 9.68
CA CYS A 60 7.00 -2.96 8.85
C CYS A 60 6.16 -1.73 9.26
N PRO A 61 6.75 -0.65 9.82
CA PRO A 61 6.03 0.62 9.98
C PRO A 61 5.67 1.20 8.61
N TYR A 62 4.68 2.11 8.55
CA TYR A 62 4.40 2.84 7.33
C TYR A 62 5.63 3.64 6.90
N GLN A 63 5.97 3.52 5.63
CA GLN A 63 7.09 4.19 4.99
C GLN A 63 6.60 4.96 3.76
N THR A 64 7.49 5.74 3.16
CA THR A 64 7.21 6.47 1.93
C THR A 64 8.15 6.03 0.82
N ILE A 65 7.59 5.92 -0.39
CA ILE A 65 8.34 5.74 -1.62
C ILE A 65 8.34 7.08 -2.35
N PRO A 66 9.52 7.62 -2.70
CA PRO A 66 9.60 8.90 -3.41
C PRO A 66 9.00 8.77 -4.81
N SER A 67 8.34 9.84 -5.26
CA SER A 67 7.95 10.01 -6.66
C SER A 67 8.31 11.41 -7.14
N SER A 68 8.04 11.74 -8.40
CA SER A 68 8.40 13.04 -8.99
C SER A 68 7.80 14.25 -8.29
N PHE A 69 6.62 14.11 -7.65
CA PHE A 69 5.92 15.24 -7.05
C PHE A 69 5.50 15.02 -5.60
N THR A 70 4.93 13.85 -5.29
CA THR A 70 4.49 13.52 -3.92
C THR A 70 4.77 12.09 -3.56
N ASP A 71 5.14 11.85 -2.31
CA ASP A 71 5.44 10.51 -1.82
C ASP A 71 4.23 9.56 -1.84
N ILE A 72 4.50 8.29 -2.10
CA ILE A 72 3.55 7.19 -2.02
C ILE A 72 3.72 6.52 -0.66
N ALA A 73 2.66 6.44 0.15
CA ALA A 73 2.73 5.74 1.43
C ALA A 73 2.67 4.23 1.20
N CYS A 74 3.50 3.47 1.91
CA CYS A 74 3.61 2.04 1.71
C CYS A 74 3.86 1.27 3.01
N LYS A 75 3.49 -0.01 3.04
CA LYS A 75 3.72 -0.91 4.18
C LYS A 75 3.63 -2.37 3.77
N ALA A 76 4.53 -3.20 4.31
CA ALA A 76 4.39 -4.64 4.24
C ALA A 76 3.53 -5.15 5.40
N PHE A 77 2.52 -5.98 5.08
CA PHE A 77 1.65 -6.62 6.04
C PHE A 77 1.95 -8.12 6.07
N ASN A 78 2.11 -8.65 7.28
CA ASN A 78 2.17 -10.09 7.48
C ASN A 78 0.76 -10.69 7.41
N SER A 79 0.66 -12.02 7.29
CA SER A 79 -0.59 -12.71 7.54
C SER A 79 -1.06 -12.47 8.98
N ASP A 80 -2.35 -12.19 9.12
CA ASP A 80 -3.06 -12.11 10.38
C ASP A 80 -4.42 -12.81 10.23
N PRO A 81 -4.56 -14.05 10.73
CA PRO A 81 -5.81 -14.78 10.71
C PRO A 81 -6.96 -14.05 11.43
N ARG A 82 -6.67 -13.20 12.43
CA ARG A 82 -7.70 -12.41 13.14
C ARG A 82 -8.32 -11.34 12.24
N ALA A 83 -7.57 -10.89 11.24
CA ALA A 83 -8.00 -9.93 10.23
C ALA A 83 -8.40 -10.61 8.89
N ASN A 84 -8.54 -11.94 8.87
CA ASN A 84 -8.83 -12.72 7.66
C ASN A 84 -7.77 -12.53 6.54
N VAL A 85 -6.51 -12.33 6.93
CA VAL A 85 -5.37 -12.20 6.00
C VAL A 85 -4.50 -13.45 6.14
N PHE A 86 -4.56 -14.36 5.18
CA PHE A 86 -3.79 -15.62 5.21
C PHE A 86 -2.47 -15.55 4.43
N TRP A 87 -2.27 -14.51 3.64
CA TRP A 87 -1.08 -14.31 2.82
C TRP A 87 -0.55 -12.89 3.02
N PRO A 88 0.77 -12.71 3.13
CA PRO A 88 1.35 -11.39 3.32
C PRO A 88 1.24 -10.60 2.01
N TYR A 89 1.12 -9.29 2.14
CA TYR A 89 1.00 -8.39 1.00
C TYR A 89 1.71 -7.07 1.27
N PHE A 90 2.06 -6.39 0.19
CA PHE A 90 2.55 -5.03 0.22
C PHE A 90 1.44 -4.08 -0.18
N GLU A 91 1.17 -3.09 0.66
CA GLU A 91 0.20 -2.03 0.36
C GLU A 91 0.93 -0.78 -0.11
N ILE A 92 0.43 -0.17 -1.18
CA ILE A 92 0.74 1.21 -1.54
C ILE A 92 -0.54 2.03 -1.59
N LYS A 93 -0.48 3.27 -1.11
CA LYS A 93 -1.60 4.21 -1.17
C LYS A 93 -1.12 5.62 -1.45
N ALA A 94 -1.77 6.27 -2.40
CA ALA A 94 -1.50 7.66 -2.74
C ALA A 94 -2.66 8.26 -3.52
N SER A 95 -2.57 9.55 -3.79
CA SER A 95 -3.40 10.20 -4.79
C SER A 95 -2.70 10.13 -6.15
N PRO A 96 -3.26 9.43 -7.16
CA PRO A 96 -2.60 9.32 -8.46
C PRO A 96 -2.38 10.69 -9.12
N ALA A 97 -3.33 11.62 -8.98
CA ALA A 97 -3.20 12.97 -9.52
C ALA A 97 -2.03 13.75 -8.90
N LYS A 98 -1.83 13.68 -7.57
CA LYS A 98 -0.65 14.26 -6.91
C LYS A 98 0.66 13.57 -7.32
N VAL A 99 0.66 12.25 -7.46
CA VAL A 99 1.85 11.53 -7.94
C VAL A 99 2.24 11.96 -9.35
N MET A 100 1.26 12.23 -10.22
CA MET A 100 1.48 12.60 -11.62
C MET A 100 1.72 14.10 -11.85
N GLN A 101 1.11 14.98 -11.05
CA GLN A 101 1.05 16.42 -11.33
C GLN A 101 1.33 17.32 -10.11
N GLY A 102 1.49 16.75 -8.91
CA GLY A 102 1.74 17.48 -7.67
C GLY A 102 0.52 18.13 -7.00
N HIS A 103 -0.65 18.09 -7.62
CA HIS A 103 -1.89 18.66 -7.06
C HIS A 103 -3.14 17.86 -7.45
N ASN A 104 -4.25 18.07 -6.73
CA ASN A 104 -5.58 17.52 -7.06
C ASN A 104 -6.51 18.58 -7.68
N VAL A 105 -6.01 19.41 -8.61
CA VAL A 105 -6.84 20.42 -9.29
C VAL A 105 -7.52 19.81 -10.53
N TYR A 106 -6.74 19.12 -11.35
CA TYR A 106 -7.20 18.35 -12.50
C TYR A 106 -6.50 17.00 -12.46
N GLY A 107 -7.16 15.96 -12.96
CA GLY A 107 -6.60 14.62 -12.89
C GLY A 107 -7.38 13.65 -13.76
N SER A 108 -6.69 12.61 -14.21
CA SER A 108 -7.28 11.58 -15.05
C SER A 108 -8.35 10.79 -14.28
N GLU A 109 -9.33 10.31 -15.00
CA GLU A 109 -10.30 9.30 -14.51
C GLU A 109 -9.90 7.89 -14.96
N SER A 110 -8.83 7.78 -15.75
CA SER A 110 -8.28 6.50 -16.16
C SER A 110 -7.59 5.84 -14.97
N LEU A 111 -8.28 4.87 -14.37
CA LEU A 111 -7.75 4.03 -13.31
C LEU A 111 -6.46 3.34 -13.74
N ARG A 112 -6.42 2.83 -14.98
CA ARG A 112 -5.22 2.22 -15.57
C ARG A 112 -4.03 3.18 -15.52
N LEU A 113 -4.22 4.42 -15.96
CA LEU A 113 -3.14 5.42 -15.97
C LEU A 113 -2.65 5.71 -14.55
N GLY A 114 -3.57 5.87 -13.60
CA GLY A 114 -3.20 6.10 -12.20
C GLY A 114 -2.41 4.95 -11.59
N ILE A 115 -2.81 3.70 -11.87
CA ILE A 115 -2.11 2.50 -11.43
C ILE A 115 -0.72 2.42 -12.06
N GLU A 116 -0.63 2.57 -13.39
CA GLU A 116 0.64 2.47 -14.12
C GLU A 116 1.67 3.49 -13.61
N TYR A 117 1.26 4.74 -13.33
CA TYR A 117 2.16 5.73 -12.75
C TYR A 117 2.62 5.40 -11.33
N MET A 118 1.72 4.87 -10.48
CA MET A 118 2.10 4.47 -9.12
C MET A 118 3.05 3.26 -9.14
N LEU A 119 2.82 2.30 -10.02
CA LEU A 119 3.70 1.14 -10.21
C LEU A 119 5.05 1.52 -10.81
N ASP A 120 5.08 2.43 -11.78
CA ASP A 120 6.32 2.95 -12.36
C ASP A 120 7.16 3.70 -11.32
N ALA A 121 6.53 4.51 -10.45
CA ALA A 121 7.21 5.16 -9.34
C ALA A 121 7.81 4.13 -8.36
N LEU A 122 7.06 3.08 -8.01
CA LEU A 122 7.55 1.98 -7.17
C LEU A 122 8.72 1.25 -7.83
N ALA A 123 8.61 0.88 -9.11
CA ALA A 123 9.66 0.16 -9.84
C ALA A 123 10.95 0.97 -9.96
N LYS A 124 10.85 2.29 -10.16
CA LYS A 124 12.01 3.18 -10.24
C LYS A 124 12.68 3.40 -8.88
N ALA A 125 11.89 3.60 -7.83
CA ALA A 125 12.42 3.93 -6.50
C ALA A 125 12.87 2.68 -5.72
N GLN A 126 12.22 1.54 -5.92
CA GLN A 126 12.45 0.29 -5.20
C GLN A 126 12.34 -0.92 -6.15
N PRO A 127 13.27 -1.07 -7.12
CA PRO A 127 13.20 -2.12 -8.14
C PRO A 127 13.22 -3.53 -7.55
N VAL A 128 14.08 -3.78 -6.56
CA VAL A 128 14.16 -5.10 -5.90
C VAL A 128 12.86 -5.45 -5.18
N LEU A 129 12.23 -4.48 -4.52
CA LEU A 129 10.93 -4.70 -3.89
C LEU A 129 9.87 -5.00 -4.96
N PHE A 130 9.83 -4.22 -6.05
CA PHE A 130 8.90 -4.44 -7.15
C PHE A 130 9.02 -5.86 -7.72
N ASP A 131 10.25 -6.36 -7.90
CA ASP A 131 10.51 -7.71 -8.38
C ASP A 131 10.05 -8.81 -7.40
N LEU A 132 9.94 -8.51 -6.11
CA LEU A 132 9.44 -9.43 -5.09
C LEU A 132 7.91 -9.43 -4.97
N LEU A 133 7.20 -8.56 -5.68
CA LEU A 133 5.74 -8.49 -5.69
C LEU A 133 5.16 -9.22 -6.89
N ASP A 134 4.04 -9.91 -6.70
CA ASP A 134 3.22 -10.39 -7.79
C ASP A 134 2.22 -9.32 -8.21
N THR A 135 2.68 -8.38 -9.04
CA THR A 135 1.85 -7.26 -9.49
C THR A 135 0.68 -7.69 -10.36
N GLY A 136 0.74 -8.88 -10.97
CA GLY A 136 -0.35 -9.45 -11.77
C GLY A 136 -1.54 -9.89 -10.92
N LEU A 137 -1.30 -10.20 -9.64
CA LEU A 137 -2.32 -10.53 -8.63
C LEU A 137 -2.66 -9.33 -7.74
N GLY A 138 -2.34 -8.11 -8.18
CA GLY A 138 -2.64 -6.89 -7.44
C GLY A 138 -4.14 -6.64 -7.31
N GLU A 139 -4.56 -6.18 -6.14
CA GLU A 139 -5.96 -5.85 -5.83
C GLU A 139 -6.11 -4.37 -5.49
N ILE A 140 -7.23 -3.78 -5.89
CA ILE A 140 -7.61 -2.41 -5.50
C ILE A 140 -8.49 -2.51 -4.26
N CYS A 141 -8.01 -1.95 -3.15
CA CYS A 141 -8.69 -2.07 -1.86
C CYS A 141 -9.44 -0.79 -1.47
N ARG A 142 -9.07 0.36 -2.05
CA ARG A 142 -9.77 1.61 -1.86
C ARG A 142 -9.65 2.47 -3.10
N LEU A 143 -10.77 3.10 -3.45
CA LEU A 143 -10.87 4.05 -4.54
C LEU A 143 -11.75 5.21 -4.08
N ASP A 144 -11.16 6.39 -3.96
CA ASP A 144 -11.90 7.62 -3.68
C ASP A 144 -11.83 8.50 -4.93
N CYS A 145 -13.00 8.97 -5.38
CA CYS A 145 -13.13 9.82 -6.55
C CYS A 145 -13.96 11.06 -6.20
N THR A 146 -13.48 12.24 -6.57
CA THR A 146 -14.28 13.46 -6.52
C THR A 146 -14.77 13.82 -7.91
N TYR A 147 -16.09 14.04 -7.99
CA TYR A 147 -16.77 14.58 -9.16
C TYR A 147 -17.43 15.89 -8.77
N SER A 148 -17.45 16.84 -9.71
CA SER A 148 -18.11 18.13 -9.54
C SER A 148 -19.00 18.38 -10.74
N ILE A 149 -20.23 18.82 -10.48
CA ILE A 149 -21.21 19.15 -11.50
C ILE A 149 -21.72 20.57 -11.28
N GLN A 150 -21.98 21.29 -12.37
CA GLN A 150 -22.64 22.59 -12.35
C GLN A 150 -24.09 22.41 -12.76
N LEU A 151 -25.01 23.02 -12.00
CA LEU A 151 -26.46 22.94 -12.26
C LEU A 151 -27.01 24.34 -12.58
N ALA A 152 -28.12 24.37 -13.32
CA ALA A 152 -28.69 25.61 -13.86
C ALA A 152 -29.20 26.59 -12.80
N SER A 153 -29.63 26.09 -11.62
CA SER A 153 -30.11 26.93 -10.52
C SER A 153 -29.94 26.25 -9.16
N GLN A 154 -30.03 27.04 -8.09
CA GLN A 154 -30.02 26.52 -6.72
C GLN A 154 -31.19 25.56 -6.45
N ASP A 155 -32.35 25.75 -7.10
CA ASP A 155 -33.50 24.88 -6.90
C ASP A 155 -33.27 23.51 -7.51
N VAL A 156 -32.70 23.45 -8.72
CA VAL A 156 -32.27 22.19 -9.34
C VAL A 156 -31.20 21.51 -8.48
N LEU A 157 -30.27 22.28 -7.90
CA LEU A 157 -29.27 21.76 -6.98
C LEU A 157 -29.89 21.14 -5.72
N ARG A 158 -30.83 21.81 -5.06
CA ARG A 158 -31.52 21.27 -3.88
C ARG A 158 -32.30 20.00 -4.22
N GLN A 159 -32.99 19.98 -5.36
CA GLN A 159 -33.73 18.80 -5.82
C GLN A 159 -32.79 17.63 -6.12
N THR A 160 -31.68 17.89 -6.80
CA THR A 160 -30.65 16.89 -7.12
C THR A 160 -30.02 16.33 -5.85
N LEU A 161 -29.62 17.19 -4.91
CA LEU A 161 -29.08 16.77 -3.62
C LEU A 161 -30.09 15.92 -2.85
N LYS A 162 -31.37 16.30 -2.83
CA LYS A 162 -32.43 15.51 -2.20
C LYS A 162 -32.63 14.15 -2.88
N ALA A 163 -32.49 14.07 -4.20
CA ALA A 163 -32.58 12.82 -4.93
C ALA A 163 -31.36 11.90 -4.71
N LEU A 164 -30.19 12.48 -4.44
CA LEU A 164 -28.95 11.76 -4.14
C LEU A 164 -28.80 11.40 -2.66
N SER A 165 -29.47 12.13 -1.76
CA SER A 165 -29.54 11.79 -0.34
C SER A 165 -30.56 10.67 -0.15
N ASN A 166 -30.10 9.41 -0.27
CA ASN A 166 -30.83 8.24 0.22
C ASN A 166 -31.05 8.33 1.74
#